data_AF-A0A7K3EXJ8-F1
#
_entry.id   AF-A0A7K3EXJ8-F1
#
_cell.length_a   1.000
_cell.length_b   1.000
_cell.length_c   1.000
_cell.angle_alpha   90.00
_cell.angle_beta   90.00
_cell.angle_gamma   90.00
#
_symmetry.space_group_name_H-M   'P 1'
#
loop_
_entity.id
_entity.type
_entity.pdbx_description
1 polymer ?
#
loop_
_entity_poly.entity_id
_entity_poly.type
_entity_poly.pdbx_seq_one_letter_code
_entity_poly.pdbx_strand_id
1 'polypeptide(L)'
;MLRAFLRTAAARARARSTRPDQDDDVLLDAPDDRLAPALLAAARGEHTPAAGLLAGTRERAEWEHRDRYTTRLAAFSRSRSAWLDAWRITDPQDPDALLVAARLAVSRHWDSPDRALLLRQIVPAVTAAAEAAGP
;
A
#
# COMPACT_ATOMS: atom_id res chain seq x y z
N MET A 1 9.09 -55.23 10.28
CA MET A 1 9.48 -55.86 8.99
C MET A 1 8.38 -55.53 7.98
N LEU A 2 8.54 -55.13 6.72
CA LEU A 2 9.65 -55.01 5.78
C LEU A 2 9.10 -54.18 4.59
N ARG A 3 9.88 -53.30 3.95
CA ARG A 3 9.52 -52.59 2.71
C ARG A 3 9.59 -53.53 1.51
N ALA A 4 8.67 -53.41 0.54
CA ALA A 4 8.88 -53.74 -0.88
C ALA A 4 7.66 -53.24 -1.72
N PHE A 5 7.82 -52.26 -2.61
CA PHE A 5 8.16 -52.36 -4.06
C PHE A 5 6.91 -52.71 -4.91
N LEU A 6 6.42 -51.92 -5.88
CA LEU A 6 7.06 -51.41 -7.10
C LEU A 6 6.29 -50.24 -7.73
N ARG A 7 7.03 -49.36 -8.43
CA ARG A 7 6.52 -48.38 -9.39
C ARG A 7 5.95 -49.08 -10.62
N THR A 8 4.81 -48.58 -11.13
CA THR A 8 4.49 -48.69 -12.56
C THR A 8 3.98 -47.34 -13.03
N ALA A 9 4.80 -46.69 -13.86
CA ALA A 9 4.47 -45.43 -14.52
C ALA A 9 3.67 -45.70 -15.80
N ALA A 10 2.83 -44.71 -16.13
CA ALA A 10 2.26 -44.37 -17.43
C ALA A 10 1.18 -45.30 -18.01
N ALA A 11 -0.08 -44.83 -18.01
CA ALA A 11 -0.63 -44.06 -19.14
C ALA A 11 -2.16 -43.91 -19.02
N ARG A 12 -2.67 -42.78 -19.52
CA ARG A 12 -4.08 -42.50 -19.84
C ARG A 12 -5.07 -42.29 -18.67
N ALA A 13 -4.91 -41.14 -18.03
CA ALA A 13 -6.03 -40.21 -17.98
C ALA A 13 -5.45 -38.80 -17.84
N ARG A 14 -5.18 -38.17 -18.99
CA ARG A 14 -5.01 -36.72 -19.07
C ARG A 14 -6.38 -36.15 -18.76
N ALA A 15 -6.73 -36.14 -17.47
CA ALA A 15 -7.78 -35.31 -16.95
C ALA A 15 -7.41 -33.92 -17.43
N ARG A 16 -8.20 -33.44 -18.39
CA ARG A 16 -8.15 -32.08 -18.88
C ARG A 16 -8.34 -31.21 -17.64
N SER A 17 -7.23 -30.79 -17.04
CA SER A 17 -7.21 -29.52 -16.34
C SER A 17 -7.56 -28.53 -17.42
N THR A 18 -8.85 -28.17 -17.49
CA THR A 18 -9.26 -26.91 -18.08
C THR A 18 -8.62 -25.85 -17.20
N ARG A 19 -7.32 -25.59 -17.44
CA ARG A 19 -6.71 -24.31 -17.12
C ARG A 19 -7.64 -23.30 -17.81
N PRO A 20 -8.27 -22.36 -17.07
CA PRO A 20 -8.99 -21.30 -17.73
C PRO A 20 -8.03 -20.65 -18.73
N ASP A 21 -8.58 -20.32 -19.89
CA ASP A 21 -7.89 -19.69 -21.00
C ASP A 21 -6.96 -18.59 -20.47
N GLN A 22 -5.67 -18.66 -20.79
CA GLN A 22 -4.68 -17.67 -20.33
C GLN A 22 -4.62 -16.45 -21.24
N ASP A 23 -5.64 -16.23 -22.07
CA ASP A 23 -5.68 -15.12 -23.03
C ASP A 23 -6.22 -13.81 -22.43
N ASP A 24 -6.40 -13.74 -21.10
CA ASP A 24 -6.49 -12.47 -20.36
C ASP A 24 -5.17 -12.19 -19.65
N ASP A 25 -4.07 -12.05 -20.42
CA ASP A 25 -2.85 -11.45 -19.89
C ASP A 25 -3.17 -10.00 -19.51
N VAL A 26 -3.50 -9.79 -18.24
CA VAL A 26 -3.71 -8.47 -17.65
C VAL A 26 -2.41 -7.68 -17.84
N LEU A 27 -2.42 -6.75 -18.79
CA LEU A 27 -1.34 -5.79 -18.96
C LEU A 27 -1.27 -4.95 -17.68
N LEU A 28 -0.22 -5.18 -16.88
CA LEU A 28 0.11 -4.29 -15.78
C LEU A 28 0.60 -2.98 -16.39
N ASP A 29 0.04 -1.86 -15.91
CA ASP A 29 0.56 -0.55 -16.25
C ASP A 29 2.08 -0.49 -16.06
N ALA A 30 2.74 0.30 -16.91
CA ALA A 30 4.16 0.54 -16.79
C ALA A 30 4.48 1.00 -15.35
N PRO A 31 5.57 0.50 -14.75
CA PRO A 31 6.00 0.97 -13.45
C PRO A 31 6.22 2.48 -13.51
N ASP A 32 5.57 3.20 -12.58
CA ASP A 32 5.67 4.65 -12.46
C ASP A 32 6.86 5.04 -11.58
N ASP A 33 7.80 5.78 -12.16
CA ASP A 33 9.08 6.16 -11.55
C ASP A 33 8.99 7.38 -10.63
N ARG A 34 7.86 8.10 -10.58
CA ARG A 34 7.71 9.35 -9.82
C ARG A 34 7.88 9.19 -8.31
N LEU A 35 7.58 8.02 -7.76
CA LEU A 35 7.66 7.76 -6.32
C LEU A 35 9.10 7.52 -5.82
N ALA A 36 9.97 6.96 -6.66
CA ALA A 36 11.31 6.55 -6.23
C ALA A 36 12.15 7.72 -5.68
N PRO A 37 12.18 8.91 -6.33
CA PRO A 37 12.87 10.08 -5.77
C PRO A 37 12.33 10.51 -4.40
N ALA A 38 11.01 10.44 -4.19
CA ALA A 38 10.40 10.81 -2.92
C ALA A 38 10.78 9.84 -1.80
N LEU A 39 10.83 8.53 -2.07
CA LEU A 39 11.30 7.53 -1.11
C LEU A 39 12.78 7.68 -0.78
N LEU A 40 13.60 8.06 -1.78
CA LEU A 40 15.03 8.31 -1.55
C LEU A 40 15.26 9.54 -0.66
N ALA A 41 14.47 10.61 -0.84
CA ALA A 41 14.50 11.76 0.04
C ALA A 41 13.99 11.42 1.46
N ALA A 42 12.91 10.64 1.55
CA ALA A 42 12.39 10.14 2.82
C ALA A 42 13.41 9.30 3.59
N ALA A 43 14.24 8.51 2.90
CA ALA A 43 15.34 7.78 3.51
C ALA A 43 16.41 8.69 4.13
N ARG A 44 16.50 9.96 3.70
CA ARG A 44 17.35 11.01 4.29
C ARG A 44 16.62 11.85 5.35
N GLY A 45 15.37 11.53 5.66
CA GLY A 45 14.54 12.25 6.62
C GLY A 45 13.72 13.39 6.02
N GLU A 46 13.80 13.63 4.71
CA GLU A 46 13.08 14.72 4.04
C GLU A 46 11.65 14.28 3.68
N HIS A 47 10.64 15.07 4.06
CA HIS A 47 9.24 14.80 3.73
C HIS A 47 8.70 15.65 2.57
N THR A 48 9.35 16.77 2.25
CA THR A 48 8.90 17.73 1.23
C THR A 48 8.67 17.09 -0.15
N PRO A 49 9.52 16.19 -0.67
CA PRO A 49 9.26 15.57 -1.97
C PRO A 49 8.04 14.64 -1.97
N ALA A 50 7.76 13.96 -0.84
CA ALA A 50 6.56 13.13 -0.70
C ALA A 50 5.29 13.99 -0.61
N ALA A 51 5.35 15.09 0.15
CA ALA A 51 4.27 16.07 0.24
C ALA A 51 3.94 16.65 -1.14
N GLY A 52 4.95 17.15 -1.87
CA GLY A 52 4.75 17.71 -3.21
C GLY A 52 4.20 16.70 -4.22
N LEU A 53 4.66 15.43 -4.15
CA LEU A 53 4.13 14.37 -5.01
C LEU A 53 2.65 14.11 -4.73
N LEU A 54 2.26 13.97 -3.47
CA LEU A 54 0.87 13.71 -3.09
C LEU A 54 -0.03 14.92 -3.39
N ALA A 55 0.41 16.14 -3.06
CA ALA A 55 -0.31 17.37 -3.41
C ALA A 55 -0.58 17.45 -4.92
N GLY A 56 0.43 17.18 -5.75
CA GLY A 56 0.27 17.16 -7.20
C GLY A 56 -0.73 16.11 -7.70
N THR A 57 -0.80 14.93 -7.07
CA THR A 57 -1.84 13.94 -7.43
C THR A 57 -3.25 14.43 -7.09
N ARG A 58 -3.43 15.19 -5.99
CA ARG A 58 -4.73 15.77 -5.62
C ARG A 58 -5.14 16.86 -6.60
N GLU A 59 -4.22 17.78 -6.92
CA GLU A 59 -4.47 18.89 -7.86
C GLU A 59 -4.86 18.40 -9.26
N ARG A 60 -4.31 17.26 -9.71
CA ARG A 60 -4.62 16.65 -11.01
C ARG A 60 -5.69 15.57 -10.96
N ALA A 61 -6.31 15.34 -9.80
CA ALA A 61 -7.29 14.26 -9.57
C ALA A 61 -6.78 12.86 -9.99
N GLU A 62 -5.49 12.58 -9.80
CA GLU A 62 -4.85 11.30 -10.09
C GLU A 62 -5.06 10.30 -8.94
N TRP A 63 -6.32 9.95 -8.67
CA TRP A 63 -6.70 9.18 -7.47
C TRP A 63 -6.01 7.83 -7.34
N GLU A 64 -5.80 7.13 -8.45
CA GLU A 64 -5.11 5.84 -8.46
C GLU A 64 -3.64 5.99 -8.04
N HIS A 65 -2.94 6.99 -8.57
CA HIS A 65 -1.56 7.27 -8.18
C HIS A 65 -1.49 7.70 -6.72
N ARG A 66 -2.44 8.52 -6.27
CA ARG A 66 -2.52 8.95 -4.86
C ARG A 66 -2.65 7.76 -3.91
N ASP A 67 -3.54 6.80 -4.19
CA ASP A 67 -3.68 5.59 -3.36
C ASP A 67 -2.41 4.72 -3.38
N ARG A 68 -1.85 4.50 -4.57
CA ARG A 68 -0.65 3.69 -4.78
C ARG A 68 0.55 4.27 -4.03
N TYR A 69 0.77 5.59 -4.11
CA TYR A 69 1.85 6.26 -3.39
C TYR A 69 1.64 6.27 -1.91
N THR A 70 0.43 6.60 -1.45
CA THR A 70 0.10 6.62 -0.02
C THR A 70 0.31 5.24 0.60
N THR A 71 -0.09 4.17 -0.08
CA THR A 71 0.14 2.79 0.37
C THR A 71 1.63 2.48 0.54
N ARG A 72 2.46 2.87 -0.43
CA ARG A 72 3.92 2.63 -0.37
C ARG A 72 4.61 3.51 0.68
N LEU A 73 4.21 4.77 0.82
CA LEU A 73 4.72 5.67 1.85
C LEU A 73 4.32 5.18 3.25
N ALA A 74 3.09 4.69 3.44
CA ALA A 74 2.68 4.08 4.71
C ALA A 74 3.51 2.83 5.03
N ALA A 75 3.79 1.97 4.04
CA ALA A 75 4.67 0.82 4.22
C ALA A 75 6.09 1.25 4.60
N PHE A 76 6.63 2.31 3.98
CA PHE A 76 7.91 2.91 4.36
C PHE A 76 7.88 3.39 5.83
N SER A 77 6.87 4.16 6.22
CA SER A 77 6.69 4.68 7.59
C SER A 77 6.53 3.57 8.63
N ARG A 78 6.00 2.40 8.26
CA ARG A 78 5.96 1.24 9.15
C ARG A 78 7.36 0.79 9.59
N SER A 79 8.33 0.87 8.68
CA SER A 79 9.74 0.54 8.97
C SER A 79 10.54 1.70 9.58
N ARG A 80 10.08 2.94 9.37
CA ARG A 80 10.75 4.18 9.80
C ARG A 80 9.74 5.18 10.33
N SER A 81 9.16 4.90 11.50
CA SER A 81 8.08 5.73 12.06
C SER A 81 8.50 7.18 12.29
N ALA A 82 9.75 7.39 12.72
CA ALA A 82 10.31 8.71 12.98
C ALA A 82 10.21 9.68 11.79
N TRP A 83 10.23 9.19 10.55
CA TRP A 83 10.06 10.03 9.36
C TRP A 83 8.66 10.65 9.30
N LEU A 84 7.62 9.85 9.50
CA LEU A 84 6.24 10.34 9.51
C LEU A 84 5.94 11.16 10.78
N ASP A 85 6.52 10.77 11.92
CA ASP A 85 6.37 11.52 13.16
C ASP A 85 6.98 12.93 13.01
N ALA A 86 8.17 13.04 12.41
CA ALA A 86 8.80 14.32 12.12
C ALA A 86 7.96 15.19 11.18
N TRP A 87 7.46 14.62 10.08
CA TRP A 87 6.57 15.35 9.15
C TRP A 87 5.34 15.91 9.88
N ARG A 88 4.68 15.09 10.70
CA ARG A 88 3.50 15.52 11.48
C ARG A 88 3.80 16.52 12.59
N ILE A 89 5.03 16.57 13.10
CA ILE A 89 5.46 17.61 14.04
C ILE A 89 5.70 18.92 13.31
N THR A 90 6.34 18.87 12.14
CA THR A 90 6.64 20.04 11.31
C THR A 90 5.38 20.71 10.79
N ASP A 91 4.41 19.92 10.31
CA ASP A 91 3.11 20.42 9.90
C ASP A 91 1.99 19.46 10.34
N PRO A 92 1.37 19.71 11.50
CA PRO A 92 0.31 18.86 12.04
C PRO A 92 -0.98 18.84 11.22
N GLN A 93 -1.18 19.81 10.32
CA GLN A 93 -2.40 19.95 9.51
C GLN A 93 -2.15 19.66 8.03
N ASP A 94 -0.95 19.21 7.67
CA ASP A 94 -0.63 18.75 6.32
C ASP A 94 -1.57 17.58 5.94
N PRO A 95 -2.42 17.75 4.90
CA PRO A 95 -3.39 16.73 4.51
C PRO A 95 -2.74 15.44 4.02
N ASP A 96 -1.56 15.53 3.42
CA ASP A 96 -0.83 14.38 2.88
C ASP A 96 -0.15 13.59 4.00
N ALA A 97 0.38 14.27 5.03
CA ALA A 97 0.88 13.63 6.25
C ALA A 97 -0.25 12.88 6.99
N LEU A 98 -1.42 13.52 7.14
CA LEU A 98 -2.60 12.93 7.76
C LEU A 98 -3.10 11.71 6.98
N LEU A 99 -3.11 11.78 5.65
CA LEU A 99 -3.50 10.67 4.77
C LEU A 99 -2.55 9.47 4.93
N VAL A 100 -1.23 9.70 4.90
CA VAL A 100 -0.23 8.63 5.10
C VAL A 100 -0.36 8.00 6.49
N ALA A 101 -0.62 8.81 7.52
CA ALA A 101 -0.86 8.31 8.88
C ALA A 101 -2.11 7.45 9.00
N ALA A 102 -3.22 7.88 8.40
CA ALA A 102 -4.46 7.11 8.37
C ALA A 102 -4.25 5.78 7.64
N ARG A 103 -3.57 5.79 6.48
CA ARG A 103 -3.26 4.56 5.73
C ARG A 103 -2.36 3.61 6.52
N LEU A 104 -1.35 4.13 7.21
CA LEU A 104 -0.49 3.35 8.11
C LEU A 104 -1.32 2.71 9.23
N ALA A 105 -2.22 3.46 9.87
CA ALA A 105 -3.08 2.93 10.93
C ALA A 105 -3.97 1.79 10.41
N VAL A 106 -4.61 1.96 9.25
CA VAL A 106 -5.39 0.89 8.60
C VAL A 106 -4.53 -0.35 8.39
N SER A 107 -3.32 -0.19 7.85
CA SER A 107 -2.39 -1.30 7.59
C SER A 107 -1.92 -2.04 8.86
N ARG A 108 -1.87 -1.34 10.01
CA ARG A 108 -1.47 -1.94 11.30
C ARG A 108 -2.59 -2.78 11.91
N HIS A 109 -3.84 -2.41 11.66
CA HIS A 109 -5.00 -3.03 12.30
C HIS A 109 -5.70 -4.06 11.42
N TRP A 110 -5.36 -4.14 10.13
CA TRP A 110 -6.06 -4.99 9.16
C TRP A 110 -6.11 -6.48 9.55
N ASP A 111 -4.98 -7.04 9.99
CA ASP A 111 -4.86 -8.46 10.34
C ASP A 111 -5.34 -8.77 11.78
N SER A 112 -5.80 -7.76 12.53
CA SER A 112 -6.28 -7.95 13.88
C SER A 112 -7.67 -8.62 13.88
N PRO A 113 -7.94 -9.58 14.79
CA PRO A 113 -9.31 -10.08 15.00
C PRO A 113 -10.27 -8.94 15.40
N ASP A 114 -9.77 -7.92 16.09
CA ASP A 114 -10.53 -6.75 16.54
C ASP A 114 -10.56 -5.60 15.52
N ARG A 115 -10.17 -5.85 14.26
CA ARG A 115 -10.05 -4.81 13.22
C ARG A 115 -11.29 -3.91 13.13
N ALA A 116 -12.50 -4.44 13.30
CA ALA A 116 -13.72 -3.63 13.21
C ALA A 116 -13.77 -2.53 14.29
N LEU A 117 -13.34 -2.82 15.52
CA LEU A 117 -13.27 -1.83 16.59
C LEU A 117 -12.11 -0.86 16.36
N LEU A 118 -10.94 -1.38 16.00
CA LEU A 118 -9.74 -0.58 15.78
C LEU A 118 -9.89 0.38 14.59
N LEU A 119 -10.45 -0.07 13.46
CA LEU A 119 -10.68 0.77 12.28
C LEU A 119 -11.72 1.87 12.55
N ARG A 120 -12.72 1.62 13.40
CA ARG A 120 -13.66 2.66 13.83
C ARG A 120 -12.97 3.81 14.56
N GLN A 121 -11.92 3.52 15.34
CA GLN A 121 -11.15 4.55 16.05
C GLN A 121 -10.32 5.44 15.09
N ILE A 122 -10.09 5.00 13.85
CA ILE A 122 -9.32 5.76 12.85
C ILE A 122 -10.20 6.75 12.09
N VAL A 123 -11.54 6.60 12.12
CA VAL A 123 -12.47 7.46 11.39
C VAL A 123 -12.19 8.96 11.59
N PRO A 124 -11.99 9.49 12.81
CA PRO A 124 -11.68 10.90 12.99
C PRO A 124 -10.40 11.36 12.27
N ALA A 125 -9.37 10.50 12.19
CA ALA A 125 -8.13 10.82 11.49
C ALA A 125 -8.32 10.86 9.97
N VAL A 126 -9.18 9.98 9.42
CA VAL A 126 -9.57 10.02 8.00
C VAL A 126 -10.36 11.29 7.71
N THR A 127 -11.30 11.66 8.59
CA THR A 127 -12.07 12.90 8.47
C THR A 127 -11.16 14.13 8.50
N ALA A 128 -10.23 14.21 9.46
CA ALA A 128 -9.28 15.31 9.53
C ALA A 128 -8.41 15.43 8.26
N ALA A 129 -7.97 14.31 7.68
CA ALA A 129 -7.24 14.31 6.42
C ALA A 129 -8.09 14.87 5.27
N ALA A 130 -9.39 14.52 5.23
CA ALA A 130 -10.32 15.03 4.22
C ALA A 130 -10.60 16.53 4.39
N GLU A 131 -10.82 16.99 5.62
CA GLU A 131 -11.05 18.42 5.94
C GLU A 131 -9.83 19.28 5.60
N ALA A 132 -8.62 18.81 5.93
CA ALA A 132 -7.38 19.49 5.61
C ALA A 132 -7.09 19.57 4.10
N ALA A 133 -7.60 18.60 3.31
CA ALA A 133 -7.36 18.55 1.87
C ALA A 133 -8.19 19.58 1.07
N GLY A 134 -9.22 20.16 1.70
CA GLY A 134 -10.18 21.06 1.04
C GLY A 134 -11.15 20.33 0.09
N PRO A 135 -12.13 21.07 -0.47
CA PRO A 135 -13.09 20.54 -1.44
C PRO A 135 -12.45 20.18 -2.79
#